data_AF-A0A537TFE4-F1
#
_entry.id   AF-A0A537TFE4-F1
#
_cell.length_a   1.000
_cell.length_b   1.000
_cell.length_c   1.000
_cell.angle_alpha   90.00
_cell.angle_beta   90.00
_cell.angle_gamma   90.00
#
_symmetry.space_group_name_H-M   'P 1'
#
loop_
_entity.id
_entity.type
_entity.pdbx_description
1 polymer ?
#
loop_
_entity_poly.entity_id
_entity_poly.type
_entity_poly.pdbx_seq_one_letter_code
_entity_poly.pdbx_strand_id
1 'polypeptide(L)' 'MKREGEEDLLCSDAVVGRIFKANAAPVGSPWMWTLAFGHHEDRTATHGYAATREAAMAAFAKSWRRY' A
#
# COMPACT_ATOMS: atom_id res chain seq x y z
N MET A 1 -6.99 -13.96 -9.64
CA MET A 1 -5.64 -14.57 -9.56
C MET A 1 -4.78 -13.66 -8.70
N LYS A 2 -4.72 -13.91 -7.39
CA LYS A 2 -3.85 -13.18 -6.45
C LYS A 2 -2.44 -13.74 -6.64
N ARG A 3 -1.42 -12.91 -6.82
CA ARG A 3 -0.03 -13.43 -6.76
C ARG A 3 0.32 -13.70 -5.31
N GLU A 4 0.98 -14.83 -5.06
CA GLU A 4 1.49 -15.23 -3.75
C GLU A 4 2.34 -14.08 -3.16
N GLY A 5 1.80 -13.34 -2.18
CA GLY A 5 2.47 -12.17 -1.56
C GLY A 5 1.83 -10.79 -1.82
N GLU A 6 0.64 -10.74 -2.44
CA GLU A 6 -0.20 -9.53 -2.52
C GLU A 6 -1.21 -9.53 -1.36
N GLU A 7 -1.21 -8.45 -0.58
CA GLU A 7 -2.16 -8.28 0.52
C GLU A 7 -2.99 -7.02 0.34
N ASP A 8 -4.30 -7.23 0.34
CA ASP A 8 -5.27 -6.16 0.38
C ASP A 8 -5.38 -5.66 1.83
N LEU A 9 -5.18 -4.36 2.01
CA LEU A 9 -5.40 -3.71 3.29
C LEU A 9 -6.86 -3.29 3.37
N LEU A 10 -7.57 -3.89 4.32
CA LEU A 10 -8.97 -3.65 4.61
C LEU A 10 -9.08 -2.69 5.80
N CYS A 11 -9.85 -1.61 5.65
CA CYS A 11 -10.24 -0.74 6.75
C CYS A 11 -11.74 -0.49 6.64
N SER A 12 -12.48 -0.82 7.70
CA SER A 12 -13.95 -0.79 7.69
C SER A 12 -14.52 -1.47 6.44
N ASP A 13 -14.17 -2.76 6.26
CA ASP A 13 -14.75 -3.64 5.22
C ASP A 13 -14.52 -3.19 3.76
N ALA A 14 -13.84 -2.07 3.55
CA ALA A 14 -13.42 -1.54 2.26
C ALA A 14 -11.91 -1.77 2.05
N VAL A 15 -11.54 -2.16 0.83
CA VAL A 15 -10.13 -2.20 0.40
C VAL A 15 -9.65 -0.75 0.25
N VAL A 16 -8.90 -0.27 1.25
CA VAL A 16 -8.34 1.08 1.28
C VAL A 16 -6.96 1.17 0.61
N GLY A 17 -6.35 0.02 0.32
CA GLY A 17 -5.07 -0.03 -0.36
C GLY A 17 -4.53 -1.44 -0.55
N ARG A 18 -3.37 -1.54 -1.18
CA ARG A 18 -2.69 -2.82 -1.46
C ARG A 18 -1.22 -2.72 -1.12
N ILE A 19 -0.68 -3.79 -0.56
CA ILE A 19 0.76 -4.02 -0.41
C ILE A 19 1.13 -5.22 -1.27
N PHE A 20 2.17 -5.07 -2.07
CA PHE A 20 2.68 -6.16 -2.89
C PHE A 20 4.16 -6.01 -3.17
N LYS A 21 4.80 -7.13 -3.47
CA LYS A 21 6.19 -7.15 -3.92
C LYS A 21 6.24 -6.75 -5.41
N ALA A 22 6.81 -5.58 -5.71
CA ALA A 22 6.87 -5.07 -7.08
C ALA A 22 8.15 -5.55 -7.78
N ASN A 23 8.00 -6.16 -8.96
CA ASN A 23 9.13 -6.68 -9.73
C ASN A 23 10.04 -5.57 -10.30
N ALA A 24 9.49 -4.35 -10.45
CA ALA A 24 10.20 -3.15 -10.88
C ALA A 24 10.67 -2.27 -9.69
N ALA A 25 10.69 -2.83 -8.48
CA ALA A 25 11.06 -2.07 -7.29
C ALA A 25 12.57 -1.78 -7.22
N PRO A 26 12.98 -0.68 -6.56
CA PRO A 26 14.39 -0.40 -6.29
C PRO A 26 15.06 -1.55 -5.53
N VAL A 27 16.34 -1.80 -5.85
CA VAL A 27 17.18 -2.74 -5.09
C VAL A 27 17.16 -2.38 -3.60
N GLY A 28 16.81 -3.35 -2.76
CA GLY A 28 16.69 -3.16 -1.31
C GLY A 28 15.35 -2.61 -0.82
N SER A 29 14.39 -2.31 -1.70
CA SER A 29 13.02 -1.91 -1.31
C SER A 29 11.93 -2.57 -2.16
N PRO A 30 11.81 -3.91 -2.10
CA PRO A 30 10.94 -4.67 -3.00
C PRO A 30 9.45 -4.52 -2.70
N TRP A 31 9.07 -3.96 -1.55
CA TRP A 31 7.67 -3.82 -1.14
C TRP A 31 7.11 -2.49 -1.61
N MET A 32 6.04 -2.54 -2.38
CA MET A 32 5.25 -1.38 -2.78
C MET A 32 3.95 -1.37 -1.99
N TRP A 33 3.53 -0.19 -1.55
CA TRP A 33 2.20 0.04 -0.99
C TRP A 33 1.50 1.13 -1.79
N THR A 34 0.19 1.01 -1.94
CA THR A 34 -0.66 2.00 -2.60
C THR A 34 -1.94 2.20 -1.81
N LEU A 35 -2.32 3.46 -1.61
CA LEU A 35 -3.63 3.85 -1.09
C LEU A 35 -4.59 4.00 -2.27
N ALA A 36 -5.57 3.11 -2.34
CA ALA A 36 -6.61 3.15 -3.36
C ALA A 36 -7.79 3.98 -2.85
N PHE A 37 -7.80 5.27 -3.18
CA PHE A 37 -8.92 6.15 -2.85
C PHE A 37 -10.01 6.01 -3.92
N GLY A 38 -10.74 4.90 -3.89
CA GLY A 38 -11.83 4.64 -4.85
C GLY A 38 -13.11 5.45 -4.63
N HIS A 39 -13.15 6.37 -3.66
CA HIS A 39 -14.39 7.06 -3.24
C HIS A 39 -14.26 8.54 -2.85
N HIS A 40 -13.05 9.11 -2.83
CA HIS A 40 -12.85 10.52 -2.48
C HIS A 40 -12.07 11.21 -3.59
N GLU A 41 -12.79 11.98 -4.43
CA GLU A 41 -12.24 12.73 -5.56
C GLU A 41 -11.15 13.75 -5.14
N ASP A 42 -11.11 14.11 -3.85
CA ASP A 42 -10.16 15.06 -3.29
C ASP A 42 -8.86 14.44 -2.74
N ARG A 43 -8.71 13.11 -2.76
CA ARG A 43 -7.55 12.44 -2.14
C ARG A 43 -6.55 11.98 -3.19
N THR A 44 -5.35 12.55 -3.17
CA THR A 44 -4.24 12.16 -4.05
C THR A 44 -3.84 10.70 -3.77
N ALA A 45 -3.88 9.87 -4.81
CA ALA A 45 -3.37 8.50 -4.75
C ALA A 45 -1.92 8.51 -4.24
N THR A 46 -1.71 7.97 -3.05
CA THR A 46 -0.40 7.98 -2.39
C THR A 46 0.16 6.56 -2.43
N HIS A 47 1.35 6.42 -3.00
CA HIS A 47 2.08 5.15 -3.05
C HIS A 47 3.52 5.32 -2.56
N GLY A 48 4.16 4.24 -2.15
CA GLY A 48 5.54 4.26 -1.70
C GLY A 48 6.23 2.90 -1.75
N TYR A 49 7.55 2.93 -1.61
CA TYR A 49 8.39 1.74 -1.54
C TYR A 49 8.94 1.55 -0.13
N ALA A 50 9.18 0.30 0.27
CA ALA A 50 9.77 -0.04 1.54
C ALA A 50 10.67 -1.29 1.44
N ALA A 51 11.67 -1.34 2.33
CA ALA A 51 12.59 -2.47 2.47
C ALA A 51 11.90 -3.74 2.96
N THR A 52 10.89 -3.60 3.83
CA THR A 52 10.15 -4.71 4.42
C THR A 52 8.65 -4.49 4.32
N ARG A 53 7.92 -5.59 4.43
CA ARG A 53 6.46 -5.61 4.45
C ARG A 53 5.92 -4.81 5.64
N GLU A 54 6.55 -4.96 6.80
CA GLU A 54 6.19 -4.27 8.04
C GLU A 54 6.42 -2.77 7.91
N ALA A 55 7.51 -2.35 7.27
CA ALA A 55 7.76 -0.95 6.98
C ALA A 55 6.73 -0.39 5.98
N ALA A 56 6.30 -1.18 4.99
CA ALA A 56 5.22 -0.81 4.07
C ALA A 56 3.88 -0.63 4.82
N MET A 57 3.53 -1.55 5.73
CA MET A 57 2.33 -1.44 6.58
C MET A 57 2.39 -0.21 7.51
N ALA A 58 3.54 0.08 8.12
CA ALA A 58 3.71 1.25 8.97
C ALA A 58 3.62 2.56 8.19
N ALA A 59 4.26 2.63 7.01
CA ALA A 59 4.19 3.79 6.11
C ALA A 59 2.76 4.03 5.61
N PHE A 60 2.05 2.96 5.27
CA PHE A 60 0.64 2.98 4.93
C PHE A 60 -0.22 3.53 6.08
N ALA A 61 -0.11 2.95 7.28
CA ALA A 61 -0.89 3.36 8.44
C ALA A 61 -0.62 4.82 8.85
N LYS A 62 0.63 5.29 8.73
CA LYS A 62 1.00 6.69 8.96
C LYS A 62 0.38 7.62 7.92
N SER A 63 0.36 7.21 6.65
CA SER A 63 -0.23 7.99 5.56
C SER A 63 -1.75 8.03 5.66
N TRP A 64 -2.37 6.96 6.16
CA TRP A 64 -3.80 6.90 6.48
C TRP A 64 -4.18 7.82 7.64
N ARG A 65 -3.47 7.76 8.78
CA ARG A 65 -3.75 8.61 9.97
C ARG A 65 -3.54 10.11 9.74
N ARG A 66 -2.86 10.49 8.65
CA ARG A 66 -2.57 11.89 8.35
C ARG A 66 -3.76 12.60 7.67
N TYR A 67 -4.84 11.89 7.36
CA TYR A 67 -6.06 12.37 6.71
C TYR A 67 -7.33 11.81 7.34
#